data_AF-A0A9D1VEZ3-F1
#
_entry.id   AF-A0A9D1VEZ3-F1
#
_cell.length_a   1.000
_cell.length_b   1.000
_cell.length_c   1.000
_cell.angle_alpha   90.00
_cell.angle_beta   90.00
_cell.angle_gamma   90.00
#
_symmetry.space_group_name_H-M   'P 1'
#
loop_
_entity.id
_entity.type
_entity.pdbx_description
1 polymer ?
#
loop_
_entity_poly.entity_id
_entity_poly.type
_entity_poly.pdbx_seq_one_letter_code
_entity_poly.pdbx_strand_id
1 'polypeptide(L)'
;MKKRLKCGALALTLVLALGLLAGCGPATTGGGDEDPGSAPEETPQSETELLSGKHHVQIAVQDYGTITLELDADAAPVTVTNFVNLAQAGFYDGLTFHRIVPGFVIQGGDPAGNGTGGSDETIVGEFSANGHENPISHVRGTISMARSQDYDSAS
;
A
#
# COMPACT_ATOMS: atom_id res chain seq x y z
N MET A 1 -42.52 -20.28 -25.30
CA MET A 1 -42.93 -18.98 -25.88
C MET A 1 -41.84 -17.96 -25.55
N LYS A 2 -40.79 -17.79 -26.37
CA LYS A 2 -40.57 -16.75 -27.41
C LYS A 2 -40.90 -15.30 -27.01
N LYS A 3 -39.85 -14.46 -26.92
CA LYS A 3 -39.67 -13.01 -27.27
C LYS A 3 -38.37 -12.56 -26.57
N ARG A 4 -37.16 -12.40 -27.14
CA ARG A 4 -36.54 -11.70 -28.30
C ARG A 4 -36.55 -10.16 -28.27
N LEU A 5 -35.31 -9.61 -28.36
CA LEU A 5 -34.85 -8.41 -29.11
C LEU A 5 -34.96 -7.03 -28.37
N LYS A 6 -34.03 -6.05 -28.44
CA LYS A 6 -33.02 -5.63 -29.45
C LYS A 6 -31.84 -4.85 -28.85
N CYS A 7 -30.68 -4.95 -29.50
CA CYS A 7 -29.57 -3.99 -29.50
C CYS A 7 -29.97 -2.62 -30.09
N GLY A 8 -29.32 -1.55 -29.65
CA GLY A 8 -29.38 -0.24 -30.29
C GLY A 8 -28.05 0.48 -30.16
N ALA A 9 -27.28 0.50 -31.24
CA ALA A 9 -26.20 1.45 -31.49
C ALA A 9 -26.80 2.63 -32.29
N LEU A 10 -26.44 3.87 -31.96
CA LEU A 10 -26.68 5.00 -32.86
C LEU A 10 -25.58 6.06 -32.68
N ALA A 11 -25.24 6.69 -33.80
CA ALA A 11 -23.94 7.23 -34.14
C ALA A 11 -23.79 8.76 -33.98
N LEU A 12 -22.52 9.15 -33.86
CA LEU A 12 -21.82 10.27 -34.53
C LEU A 12 -22.59 11.54 -34.90
N THR A 13 -22.21 12.67 -34.30
CA THR A 13 -22.28 14.00 -34.94
C THR A 13 -21.04 14.83 -34.64
N LEU A 14 -20.24 15.03 -35.68
CA LEU A 14 -19.14 15.97 -35.82
C LEU A 14 -19.72 17.36 -36.11
N VAL A 15 -19.32 18.40 -35.36
CA VAL A 15 -19.56 19.80 -35.74
C VAL A 15 -18.22 20.53 -35.73
N LEU A 16 -17.82 20.92 -36.95
CA LEU A 16 -16.68 21.77 -37.26
C LEU A 16 -17.21 23.21 -37.39
N ALA A 17 -16.67 24.18 -36.65
CA ALA A 17 -16.88 25.59 -36.91
C ALA A 17 -15.59 26.38 -36.70
N LEU A 18 -15.15 26.98 -37.79
CA LEU A 18 -13.95 27.80 -37.97
C LEU A 18 -14.25 29.25 -37.61
N GLY A 19 -13.32 29.95 -36.97
CA GLY A 19 -13.43 31.40 -36.72
C GLY A 19 -12.13 32.01 -36.22
N LEU A 20 -11.29 32.45 -37.16
CA LEU A 20 -10.14 33.35 -36.92
C LEU A 20 -10.65 34.78 -36.78
N LEU A 21 -10.24 35.50 -35.73
CA LEU A 21 -10.11 36.96 -35.74
C LEU A 21 -8.94 37.36 -34.83
N ALA A 22 -7.97 38.04 -35.45
CA ALA A 22 -6.84 38.69 -34.81
C ALA A 22 -7.28 39.99 -34.11
N GLY A 23 -6.66 40.32 -32.98
CA GLY A 23 -6.77 41.62 -32.32
C GLY A 23 -5.51 41.90 -31.51
N CYS A 24 -4.78 42.95 -31.88
CA CYS A 24 -3.62 43.49 -31.18
C CYS A 24 -4.04 44.80 -30.50
N GLY A 25 -3.65 45.02 -29.25
CA GLY A 25 -3.88 46.29 -28.54
C GLY A 25 -3.29 46.29 -27.12
N PRO A 26 -2.52 47.32 -26.70
CA PRO A 26 -1.81 47.37 -25.42
C PRO A 26 -2.56 48.18 -24.34
N ALA A 27 -2.39 47.83 -23.07
CA ALA A 27 -2.35 48.77 -21.93
C ALA A 27 -2.13 48.03 -20.61
N THR A 28 -1.37 48.68 -19.74
CA THR A 28 -0.83 48.26 -18.44
C THR A 28 -1.86 48.28 -17.30
N THR A 29 -1.47 47.65 -16.18
CA THR A 29 -1.93 47.73 -14.76
C THR A 29 -3.07 46.85 -14.25
N GLY A 30 -2.73 45.96 -13.31
CA GLY A 30 -3.65 45.31 -12.36
C GLY A 30 -3.06 44.01 -11.81
N GLY A 31 -2.85 43.92 -10.48
CA GLY A 31 -2.06 42.88 -9.81
C GLY A 31 -2.68 41.49 -9.71
N GLY A 32 -1.90 40.56 -9.13
CA GLY A 32 -2.30 39.20 -8.80
C GLY A 32 -1.10 38.39 -8.36
N ASP A 33 -1.06 38.08 -7.07
CA ASP A 33 0.00 37.39 -6.33
C ASP A 33 0.41 36.05 -6.95
N GLU A 34 1.73 35.85 -7.11
CA GLU A 34 2.35 34.58 -7.48
C GLU A 34 2.69 33.81 -6.19
N ASP A 35 1.91 32.76 -5.90
CA ASP A 35 2.23 31.75 -4.89
C ASP A 35 2.81 30.51 -5.61
N PRO A 36 4.12 30.22 -5.52
CA PRO A 36 4.68 29.03 -6.13
C PRO A 36 4.69 27.88 -5.10
N GLY A 37 3.81 26.92 -5.35
CA GLY A 37 4.03 25.48 -5.19
C GLY A 37 4.81 25.02 -3.95
N SER A 38 4.07 24.60 -2.92
CA SER A 38 4.57 23.66 -1.93
C SER A 38 5.06 22.38 -2.61
N ALA A 39 6.37 22.16 -2.54
CA ALA A 39 6.98 20.85 -2.71
C ALA A 39 6.38 19.87 -1.69
N PRO A 40 6.29 18.56 -1.98
CA PRO A 40 5.98 17.58 -0.95
C PRO A 40 7.09 17.61 0.11
N GLU A 41 6.71 17.84 1.36
CA GLU A 41 7.58 17.70 2.50
C GLU A 41 8.04 16.24 2.61
N GLU A 42 9.31 15.99 2.31
CA GLU A 42 9.98 14.75 2.70
C GLU A 42 9.97 14.70 4.24
N THR A 43 9.15 13.81 4.79
CA THR A 43 9.07 13.60 6.24
C THR A 43 10.37 12.96 6.70
N PRO A 44 11.03 13.47 7.77
CA PRO A 44 12.30 12.95 8.22
C PRO A 44 12.08 11.53 8.76
N GLN A 45 12.59 10.53 8.02
CA GLN A 45 12.72 9.17 8.53
C GLN A 45 13.60 9.24 9.78
N SER A 46 12.99 9.15 10.95
CA SER A 46 13.70 8.81 12.19
C SER A 46 14.48 7.54 11.88
N GLU A 47 15.81 7.65 11.77
CA GLU A 47 16.75 6.56 11.51
C GLU A 47 16.64 5.52 12.64
N THR A 48 15.61 4.70 12.56
CA THR A 48 15.45 3.51 13.37
C THR A 48 16.55 2.56 12.91
N GLU A 49 17.46 2.20 13.81
CA GLU A 49 18.48 1.20 13.48
C GLU A 49 17.79 -0.06 12.95
N LEU A 50 18.14 -0.43 11.72
CA LEU A 50 17.59 -1.61 11.09
C LEU A 50 18.18 -2.86 11.74
N LEU A 51 17.30 -3.81 12.05
CA LEU A 51 17.69 -5.13 12.50
C LEU A 51 18.45 -5.88 11.40
N SER A 52 19.30 -6.82 11.82
CA SER A 52 19.98 -7.80 10.95
C SER A 52 19.91 -9.19 11.57
N GLY A 53 20.22 -10.21 10.78
CA GLY A 53 20.21 -11.61 11.21
C GLY A 53 18.81 -12.22 11.37
N LYS A 54 18.76 -13.35 12.07
CA LYS A 54 17.54 -14.13 12.31
C LYS A 54 16.90 -13.78 13.64
N HIS A 55 15.60 -13.49 13.62
CA HIS A 55 14.81 -13.15 14.81
C HIS A 55 13.69 -14.17 15.00
N HIS A 56 13.36 -14.50 16.25
CA HIS A 56 12.33 -15.49 16.55
C HIS A 56 11.14 -14.82 17.24
N VAL A 57 9.93 -15.04 16.73
CA VAL A 57 8.70 -14.47 17.26
C VAL A 57 7.67 -15.56 17.52
N GLN A 58 6.87 -15.39 18.56
CA GLN A 58 5.72 -16.24 18.86
C GLN A 58 4.45 -15.40 18.81
N ILE A 59 3.46 -15.85 18.04
CA ILE A 59 2.12 -15.27 18.00
C ILE A 59 1.20 -16.23 18.75
N ALA A 60 0.70 -15.80 19.90
CA ALA A 60 -0.32 -16.54 20.64
C ALA A 60 -1.69 -16.28 20.02
N VAL A 61 -2.34 -17.33 19.52
CA VAL A 61 -3.69 -17.25 18.97
C VAL A 61 -4.65 -17.88 19.97
N GLN A 62 -5.55 -17.05 20.50
CA GLN A 62 -6.54 -17.49 21.47
C GLN A 62 -7.31 -18.71 20.94
N ASP A 63 -7.38 -19.78 21.74
CA ASP A 63 -8.02 -21.06 21.42
C ASP A 63 -7.39 -21.90 20.28
N TYR A 64 -6.37 -21.39 19.58
CA TYR A 64 -5.70 -22.09 18.46
C TYR A 64 -4.22 -22.41 18.72
N GLY A 65 -3.64 -21.91 19.81
CA GLY A 65 -2.26 -22.20 20.20
C GLY A 65 -1.26 -21.16 19.69
N THR A 66 0.02 -21.54 19.61
CA THR A 66 1.11 -20.62 19.28
C THR A 66 1.66 -20.88 17.88
N ILE A 67 1.81 -19.83 17.09
CA ILE A 67 2.56 -19.83 15.83
C ILE A 67 3.97 -19.33 16.14
N THR A 68 4.99 -20.12 15.81
CA THR A 68 6.38 -19.71 15.93
C THR A 68 6.92 -19.32 14.56
N LEU A 69 7.60 -18.18 14.49
CA LEU A 69 8.16 -17.58 13.29
C LEU A 69 9.68 -17.40 13.45
N GLU A 70 10.41 -17.62 12.37
CA GLU A 70 11.76 -17.10 12.17
C GLU A 70 11.68 -16.00 11.10
N LEU A 71 12.23 -14.83 11.42
CA LEU A 71 12.24 -13.64 10.57
C LEU A 71 13.66 -13.39 10.09
N ASP A 72 13.81 -13.06 8.81
CA ASP A 72 15.11 -12.83 8.18
C ASP A 72 15.34 -11.35 7.89
N ALA A 73 15.98 -10.66 8.83
CA ALA A 73 16.29 -9.24 8.69
C ALA A 73 17.44 -8.98 7.72
N ASP A 74 18.20 -10.00 7.31
CA ASP A 74 19.20 -9.82 6.25
C ASP A 74 18.52 -9.76 4.86
N ALA A 75 17.39 -10.45 4.70
CA ALA A 75 16.61 -10.47 3.46
C ALA A 75 15.59 -9.32 3.36
N ALA A 76 15.04 -8.88 4.50
CA ALA A 76 14.01 -7.85 4.57
C ALA A 76 14.17 -6.99 5.85
N PRO A 77 15.27 -6.22 5.97
CA PRO A 77 15.60 -5.47 7.19
C PRO A 77 14.51 -4.48 7.61
N VAL A 78 13.90 -3.74 6.69
CA VAL A 78 12.87 -2.75 7.02
C VAL A 78 11.61 -3.45 7.52
N THR A 79 11.19 -4.49 6.81
CA THR A 79 10.00 -5.28 7.14
C THR A 79 10.12 -5.93 8.52
N VAL A 80 11.25 -6.58 8.79
CA VAL A 80 11.47 -7.26 10.08
C VAL A 80 11.59 -6.25 11.21
N THR A 81 12.28 -5.13 10.98
CA THR A 81 12.38 -4.04 11.99
C THR A 81 11.00 -3.49 12.33
N ASN A 82 10.18 -3.16 11.33
CA ASN A 82 8.81 -2.67 11.56
C ASN A 82 7.97 -3.68 12.33
N PHE A 83 7.93 -4.93 11.89
CA PHE A 83 7.14 -5.97 12.53
C PHE A 83 7.56 -6.20 13.99
N VAL A 84 8.87 -6.28 14.27
CA VAL A 84 9.39 -6.47 15.63
C VAL A 84 9.06 -5.28 16.52
N ASN A 85 9.22 -4.04 16.03
CA ASN A 85 8.90 -2.84 16.79
C ASN A 85 7.40 -2.77 17.13
N LEU A 86 6.53 -3.03 16.17
CA LEU A 86 5.08 -3.09 16.39
C LEU A 86 4.70 -4.19 17.38
N ALA A 87 5.31 -5.37 17.27
CA ALA A 87 5.07 -6.46 18.22
C ALA A 87 5.54 -6.10 19.65
N GLN A 88 6.70 -5.48 19.80
CA GLN A 88 7.21 -5.01 21.09
C GLN A 88 6.34 -3.89 21.69
N ALA A 89 5.73 -3.06 20.85
CA ALA A 89 4.78 -2.04 21.27
C ALA A 89 3.38 -2.60 21.61
N GLY A 90 3.15 -3.90 21.44
CA GLY A 90 1.85 -4.54 21.68
C GLY A 90 0.79 -4.22 20.61
N PHE A 91 1.20 -3.72 19.44
CA PHE A 91 0.27 -3.30 18.38
C PHE A 91 -0.67 -4.43 17.92
N TYR A 92 -0.16 -5.67 17.87
CA TYR A 92 -0.91 -6.83 17.40
C TYR A 92 -1.82 -7.47 18.47
N ASP A 93 -1.77 -7.00 19.71
CA ASP A 93 -2.51 -7.60 20.82
C ASP A 93 -4.01 -7.39 20.66
N GLY A 94 -4.78 -8.48 20.75
CA GLY A 94 -6.23 -8.47 20.60
C GLY A 94 -6.73 -8.32 19.15
N LEU A 95 -5.83 -8.23 18.16
CA LEU A 95 -6.21 -8.19 16.75
C LEU A 95 -6.68 -9.56 16.26
N THR A 96 -7.43 -9.55 15.15
CA THR A 96 -8.00 -10.76 14.56
C THR A 96 -7.43 -11.06 13.18
N PHE A 97 -7.52 -12.32 12.76
CA PHE A 97 -7.35 -12.69 11.36
C PHE A 97 -8.66 -12.39 10.60
N HIS A 98 -8.77 -11.16 10.07
CA HIS A 98 -9.98 -10.69 9.39
C HIS A 98 -10.21 -11.38 8.03
N ARG A 99 -9.18 -12.00 7.44
CA ARG A 99 -9.29 -12.66 6.14
C ARG A 99 -8.65 -14.05 6.17
N ILE A 100 -9.46 -15.06 5.86
CA ILE A 100 -9.07 -16.47 5.84
C ILE A 100 -9.52 -17.07 4.51
N VAL A 101 -8.56 -17.49 3.68
CA VAL A 101 -8.82 -18.16 2.40
C VAL A 101 -8.19 -19.55 2.43
N PRO A 102 -9.00 -20.63 2.51
CA PRO A 102 -8.49 -22.00 2.56
C PRO A 102 -7.54 -22.32 1.42
N GLY A 103 -6.38 -22.91 1.75
CA GLY A 103 -5.35 -23.27 0.78
C GLY A 103 -4.51 -22.10 0.27
N PHE A 104 -4.73 -20.88 0.77
CA PHE A 104 -3.98 -19.70 0.34
C PHE A 104 -3.35 -18.95 1.50
N VAL A 105 -4.13 -18.21 2.29
CA VAL A 105 -3.59 -17.28 3.29
C VAL A 105 -4.55 -17.01 4.43
N ILE A 106 -3.99 -16.77 5.61
CA ILE A 106 -4.64 -16.06 6.71
C ILE A 106 -3.97 -14.69 6.84
N GLN A 107 -4.77 -13.65 7.03
CA GLN A 107 -4.30 -12.27 7.07
C GLN A 107 -4.92 -11.57 8.28
N GLY A 108 -4.08 -10.88 9.04
CA GLY A 108 -4.42 -10.13 10.25
C GLY A 108 -3.68 -8.78 10.26
N GLY A 109 -3.38 -8.26 11.45
CA GLY A 109 -2.60 -7.01 11.59
C GLY A 109 -3.40 -5.73 11.33
N ASP A 110 -4.73 -5.81 11.30
CA ASP A 110 -5.60 -4.65 11.08
C ASP A 110 -6.38 -4.27 12.37
N PRO A 111 -6.12 -3.10 12.98
CA PRO A 111 -6.88 -2.59 14.11
C PRO A 111 -8.39 -2.39 13.85
N ALA A 112 -8.78 -2.10 12.61
CA ALA A 112 -10.18 -1.99 12.21
C ALA A 112 -10.85 -3.35 11.96
N GLY A 113 -10.08 -4.42 11.83
CA GLY A 113 -10.56 -5.79 11.62
C GLY A 113 -11.33 -6.03 10.32
N ASN A 114 -11.21 -5.15 9.32
CA ASN A 114 -11.98 -5.20 8.08
C ASN A 114 -11.10 -5.21 6.80
N GLY A 115 -9.79 -5.24 6.97
CA GLY A 115 -8.76 -5.23 5.94
C GLY A 115 -8.35 -3.85 5.43
N THR A 116 -8.74 -2.75 6.11
CA THR A 116 -8.47 -1.38 5.64
C THR A 116 -7.58 -0.56 6.56
N GLY A 117 -7.33 -1.01 7.79
CA GLY A 117 -6.35 -0.38 8.68
C GLY A 117 -4.96 -1.02 8.58
N GLY A 118 -4.08 -0.55 9.45
CA GLY A 118 -2.67 -0.92 9.55
C GLY A 118 -2.01 -0.05 10.63
N SER A 119 -0.68 -0.03 10.70
CA SER A 119 0.01 0.93 11.55
C SER A 119 -0.02 2.34 10.95
N ASP A 120 0.40 3.35 11.74
CA ASP A 120 0.33 4.76 11.34
C ASP A 120 1.33 5.12 10.21
N GLU A 121 2.37 4.31 10.03
CA GLU A 121 3.46 4.56 9.09
C GLU A 121 3.56 3.43 8.07
N THR A 122 3.81 3.76 6.80
CA THR A 122 4.09 2.75 5.78
C THR A 122 5.57 2.52 5.59
N ILE A 123 5.92 1.34 5.07
CA ILE A 123 7.29 0.92 4.83
C ILE A 123 7.53 0.61 3.35
N VAL A 124 8.79 0.73 2.94
CA VAL A 124 9.25 0.32 1.61
C VAL A 124 9.01 -1.18 1.38
N GLY A 125 8.53 -1.52 0.20
CA GLY A 125 8.31 -2.91 -0.20
C GLY A 125 9.61 -3.63 -0.59
N GLU A 126 10.10 -4.54 0.24
CA GLU A 126 11.37 -5.26 0.00
C GLU A 126 11.20 -6.50 -0.91
N PHE A 127 10.82 -6.28 -2.17
CA PHE A 127 10.68 -7.32 -3.19
C PHE A 127 11.25 -6.89 -4.55
N SER A 128 11.51 -7.88 -5.41
CA SER A 128 12.24 -7.69 -6.68
C SER A 128 11.60 -6.68 -7.64
N ALA A 129 10.27 -6.63 -7.71
CA ALA A 129 9.56 -5.65 -8.54
C ALA A 129 9.70 -4.20 -8.04
N ASN A 130 10.11 -4.01 -6.77
CA ASN A 130 10.46 -2.70 -6.19
C ASN A 130 11.99 -2.48 -6.12
N GLY A 131 12.79 -3.31 -6.80
CA GLY A 131 14.25 -3.14 -6.86
C GLY A 131 15.04 -3.74 -5.71
N HIS A 132 14.41 -4.49 -4.79
CA HIS A 132 15.09 -5.15 -3.67
C HIS A 132 15.33 -6.63 -3.96
N GLU A 133 16.55 -7.11 -3.71
CA GLU A 133 16.85 -8.54 -3.75
C GLU A 133 16.31 -9.21 -2.48
N ASN A 134 15.29 -10.05 -2.64
CA ASN A 134 14.73 -10.85 -1.55
C ASN A 134 14.65 -12.32 -2.00
N PRO A 135 15.46 -13.22 -1.41
CA PRO A 135 15.54 -14.62 -1.84
C PRO A 135 14.36 -15.49 -1.35
N ILE A 136 13.49 -14.96 -0.49
CA ILE A 136 12.45 -15.74 0.17
C ILE A 136 11.28 -15.99 -0.79
N SER A 137 10.94 -17.27 -1.00
CA SER A 137 9.82 -17.67 -1.86
C SER A 137 8.52 -17.82 -1.07
N HIS A 138 7.39 -17.50 -1.72
CA HIS A 138 6.05 -17.72 -1.18
C HIS A 138 5.67 -19.21 -1.24
N VAL A 139 6.07 -19.97 -0.23
CA VAL A 139 5.65 -21.36 -0.01
C VAL A 139 4.75 -21.43 1.22
N ARG A 140 4.13 -22.59 1.48
CA ARG A 140 3.29 -22.77 2.67
C ARG A 140 4.10 -22.48 3.93
N GLY A 141 3.63 -21.54 4.74
CA GLY A 141 4.26 -21.13 5.99
C GLY A 141 5.14 -19.88 5.89
N THR A 142 5.36 -19.34 4.68
CA THR A 142 6.00 -18.03 4.51
C THR A 142 5.09 -16.93 5.05
N ILE A 143 5.65 -16.04 5.87
CA ILE A 143 4.99 -14.80 6.31
C ILE A 143 5.45 -13.64 5.43
N SER A 144 4.54 -12.73 5.10
CA SER A 144 4.80 -11.56 4.26
C SER A 144 3.86 -10.42 4.66
N MET A 145 4.26 -9.17 4.41
CA MET A 145 3.43 -8.01 4.66
C MET A 145 2.37 -7.83 3.57
N ALA A 146 1.13 -7.61 3.98
CA ALA A 146 0.08 -7.21 3.05
C ALA A 146 0.31 -5.78 2.59
N ARG A 147 -0.06 -5.46 1.35
CA ARG A 147 0.02 -4.12 0.79
C ARG A 147 -1.11 -3.85 -0.20
N SER A 148 -1.32 -2.57 -0.49
CA SER A 148 -2.19 -2.12 -1.57
C SER A 148 -1.47 -2.22 -2.93
N GLN A 149 -1.98 -1.53 -3.95
CA GLN A 149 -1.33 -1.50 -5.27
C GLN A 149 0.02 -0.79 -5.23
N ASP A 150 0.14 0.25 -4.40
CA ASP A 150 1.39 0.95 -4.17
C ASP A 150 2.40 0.00 -3.50
N TYR A 151 3.64 0.04 -3.97
CA TYR A 151 4.70 -0.84 -3.50
C TYR A 151 5.09 -0.55 -2.05
N ASP A 152 4.98 0.71 -1.62
CA ASP A 152 5.43 1.18 -0.30
C ASP A 152 4.25 1.48 0.63
N SER A 153 3.21 0.64 0.55
CA SER A 153 1.96 0.79 1.31
C SER A 153 1.71 -0.28 2.38
N ALA A 154 2.69 -1.16 2.61
CA ALA A 154 2.65 -2.04 3.78
C ALA A 154 2.85 -1.22 5.06
N SER A 155 2.21 -1.59 6.16
CA SER A 155 2.37 -0.95 7.47
C SER A 155 2.31 -1.96 8.61
#